data_AF-A0A9P3EZF9-F1
#
_entry.id   AF-A0A9P3EZF9-F1
#
_cell.length_a   1.000
_cell.length_b   1.000
_cell.length_c   1.000
_cell.angle_alpha   90.00
_cell.angle_beta   90.00
_cell.angle_gamma   90.00
#
_symmetry.space_group_name_H-M   'P 1'
#
loop_
_entity.id
_entity.type
_entity.pdbx_description
1 polymer ?
#
loop_
_entity_poly.entity_id
_entity_poly.type
_entity_poly.pdbx_seq_one_letter_code
_entity_poly.pdbx_strand_id
1 'polypeptide(L)'
;MAPKPKAKPKAKPSKRSPHPTPPRQEKEKETPEPPCEFTHPCTTSTSPSGSTSGGTHPRKLISHIFGRNKTATKLFPSHVWVHYCRKHYQRARYRARAWPFTQCDLLLDSLARMEAWGGVESFEVVLRRREVERISSQQSSGVGVGVEGVRLRKGRRAVSISASACASGDDDGEYGAEEEEEEEEEEESSDDGRKRRQRRKPRIKACPVPEWLRAETGAGKSFAEIRAIVERIRADLTEQHQRRQMQKTKSKGKEQVLFPDIEILPTFRVWVLEQANEDGEGTRKKSSRVSRKGAVQKVQR
;
A
#
# COMPACT_ATOMS: atom_id res chain seq x y z
N MET A 1 5.50 -22.71 77.79
CA MET A 1 5.05 -23.90 77.04
C MET A 1 3.97 -23.45 76.06
N ALA A 2 4.17 -23.79 74.77
CA ALA A 2 3.24 -23.99 73.65
C ALA A 2 1.82 -23.35 73.64
N PRO A 3 1.16 -23.22 72.47
CA PRO A 3 1.62 -22.83 71.13
C PRO A 3 0.61 -21.89 70.38
N LYS A 4 1.05 -21.20 69.31
CA LYS A 4 0.17 -20.90 68.14
C LYS A 4 0.15 -22.16 67.26
N PRO A 5 -0.84 -22.49 66.39
CA PRO A 5 -1.70 -21.57 65.61
C PRO A 5 -3.13 -22.12 65.29
N LYS A 6 -3.94 -21.39 64.51
CA LYS A 6 -4.49 -21.82 63.18
C LYS A 6 -5.58 -20.86 62.68
N ALA A 7 -5.44 -20.46 61.43
CA ALA A 7 -6.41 -19.69 60.64
C ALA A 7 -7.52 -20.59 60.08
N LYS A 8 -8.74 -20.03 59.91
CA LYS A 8 -9.85 -20.59 59.10
C LYS A 8 -10.78 -19.46 58.57
N PRO A 9 -11.60 -19.72 57.53
CA PRO A 9 -11.59 -18.93 56.29
C PRO A 9 -12.79 -18.00 56.06
N LYS A 10 -12.67 -17.14 55.03
CA LYS A 10 -13.64 -16.13 54.58
C LYS A 10 -14.89 -16.73 53.91
N ALA A 11 -16.06 -16.23 54.30
CA ALA A 11 -17.34 -16.45 53.63
C ALA A 11 -17.66 -15.32 52.62
N LYS A 12 -18.31 -15.69 51.51
CA LYS A 12 -18.76 -14.83 50.40
C LYS A 12 -20.05 -14.06 50.76
N PRO A 13 -20.32 -12.88 50.15
CA PRO A 13 -21.69 -12.42 49.98
C PRO A 13 -22.13 -12.35 48.51
N SER A 14 -23.45 -12.42 48.36
CA SER A 14 -24.23 -12.73 47.18
C SER A 14 -24.54 -11.55 46.24
N LYS A 15 -24.80 -11.93 44.98
CA LYS A 15 -25.51 -11.29 43.87
C LYS A 15 -26.37 -10.04 44.22
N ARG A 16 -26.19 -8.98 43.42
CA ARG A 16 -27.21 -7.95 43.12
C ARG A 16 -27.36 -7.80 41.59
N SER A 17 -28.62 -7.63 41.19
CA SER A 17 -29.18 -7.64 39.83
C SER A 17 -28.72 -6.46 38.93
N PRO A 18 -28.92 -6.55 37.60
CA PRO A 18 -28.32 -5.62 36.64
C PRO A 18 -29.14 -4.33 36.50
N HIS A 19 -28.46 -3.19 36.58
CA HIS A 19 -29.02 -1.88 36.23
C HIS A 19 -29.05 -1.71 34.69
N PRO A 20 -30.04 -0.97 34.15
CA PRO A 20 -30.23 -0.80 32.72
C PRO A 20 -29.10 0.07 32.11
N THR A 21 -28.51 -0.46 31.05
CA THR A 21 -27.52 0.21 30.20
C THR A 21 -28.14 1.46 29.56
N PRO A 22 -27.51 2.64 29.61
CA PRO A 22 -28.01 3.80 28.88
C PRO A 22 -27.85 3.58 27.37
N PRO A 23 -28.79 4.08 26.53
CA PRO A 23 -28.76 3.85 25.11
C PRO A 23 -27.58 4.58 24.47
N ARG A 24 -26.75 3.82 23.75
CA ARG A 24 -25.71 4.32 22.85
C ARG A 24 -26.39 5.07 21.71
N GLN A 25 -26.62 6.37 21.89
CA GLN A 25 -26.97 7.27 20.80
C GLN A 25 -25.69 7.73 20.10
N GLU A 26 -25.16 6.87 19.23
CA GLU A 26 -24.21 7.29 18.20
C GLU A 26 -25.00 7.40 16.90
N LYS A 27 -25.61 8.57 16.69
CA LYS A 27 -26.06 8.98 15.37
C LYS A 27 -24.87 9.64 14.68
N GLU A 28 -23.86 8.83 14.36
CA GLU A 28 -22.94 9.20 13.29
C GLU A 28 -23.82 9.37 12.04
N LYS A 29 -23.67 10.50 11.33
CA LYS A 29 -24.22 10.60 9.98
C LYS A 29 -23.48 9.56 9.15
N GLU A 30 -23.97 8.32 9.13
CA GLU A 30 -23.49 7.29 8.22
C GLU A 30 -23.77 7.81 6.81
N THR A 31 -22.77 8.43 6.19
CA THR A 31 -22.74 8.54 4.74
C THR A 31 -22.81 7.12 4.21
N PRO A 32 -23.84 6.77 3.42
CA PRO A 32 -24.02 5.41 2.94
C PRO A 32 -22.73 4.97 2.24
N GLU A 33 -22.25 3.76 2.57
CA GLU A 33 -21.05 3.23 1.93
C GLU A 33 -21.23 3.21 0.40
N PRO A 34 -20.20 3.61 -0.37
CA PRO A 34 -20.32 3.66 -1.82
C PRO A 34 -20.57 2.25 -2.39
N PRO A 35 -21.48 2.08 -3.35
CA PRO A 35 -21.76 0.77 -3.94
C PRO A 35 -20.57 0.25 -4.75
N CYS A 36 -20.56 -1.07 -5.00
CA CYS A 36 -19.59 -1.66 -5.93
C CYS A 36 -19.97 -1.33 -7.38
N GLU A 37 -19.05 -0.73 -8.12
CA GLU A 37 -19.24 -0.22 -9.50
C GLU A 37 -18.75 -1.19 -10.60
N PHE A 38 -18.39 -2.43 -10.25
CA PHE A 38 -17.92 -3.41 -11.24
C PHE A 38 -19.04 -3.91 -12.17
N THR A 39 -20.24 -4.12 -11.62
CA THR A 39 -21.48 -4.43 -12.35
C THR A 39 -22.65 -3.92 -11.54
N HIS A 40 -23.72 -3.45 -12.20
CA HIS A 40 -24.95 -3.01 -11.56
C HIS A 40 -26.12 -3.93 -11.94
N PRO A 41 -26.72 -4.66 -10.98
CA PRO A 41 -26.33 -4.80 -9.58
C PRO A 41 -25.06 -5.65 -9.38
N CYS A 42 -24.40 -5.50 -8.22
CA CYS A 42 -23.24 -6.29 -7.88
C CYS A 42 -23.65 -7.71 -7.48
N THR A 43 -23.36 -8.70 -8.34
CA THR A 43 -23.72 -10.12 -8.15
C THR A 43 -22.97 -10.83 -7.01
N THR A 44 -22.02 -10.15 -6.37
CA THR A 44 -21.23 -10.72 -5.27
C THR A 44 -21.68 -10.30 -3.88
N SER A 45 -22.59 -9.34 -3.81
CA SER A 45 -23.08 -8.74 -2.56
C SER A 45 -24.35 -9.41 -2.05
N THR A 46 -24.98 -10.28 -2.82
CA THR A 46 -26.26 -10.91 -2.48
C THR A 46 -26.05 -12.17 -1.64
N SER A 47 -26.21 -12.04 -0.31
CA SER A 47 -26.73 -13.14 0.50
C SER A 47 -28.27 -13.18 0.36
N PRO A 48 -28.94 -14.35 0.40
CA PRO A 48 -30.40 -14.47 0.16
C PRO A 48 -31.28 -13.96 1.31
N SER A 49 -30.69 -13.60 2.44
CA SER A 49 -31.38 -12.93 3.54
C SER A 49 -31.03 -11.45 3.42
N GLY A 50 -32.03 -10.56 3.37
CA GLY A 50 -31.89 -9.10 3.21
C GLY A 50 -31.10 -8.37 4.31
N SER A 51 -30.25 -9.08 5.04
CA SER A 51 -29.18 -8.56 5.87
C SER A 51 -27.96 -8.24 4.99
N THR A 52 -27.54 -6.98 4.99
CA THR A 52 -26.27 -6.44 4.47
C THR A 52 -25.02 -7.03 5.15
N SER A 53 -25.10 -8.22 5.72
CA SER A 53 -24.00 -8.95 6.37
C SER A 53 -23.14 -9.70 5.35
N GLY A 54 -22.59 -8.98 4.37
CA GLY A 54 -21.61 -9.45 3.40
C GLY A 54 -20.37 -8.59 3.43
N GLY A 55 -19.63 -8.64 4.54
CA GLY A 55 -18.54 -7.73 4.87
C GLY A 55 -17.55 -7.46 3.73
N THR A 56 -17.35 -6.18 3.45
CA THR A 56 -16.05 -5.49 3.38
C THR A 56 -16.30 -4.14 2.73
N HIS A 57 -15.97 -3.06 3.44
CA HIS A 57 -15.91 -1.71 2.88
C HIS A 57 -15.29 -1.77 1.47
N PRO A 58 -16.00 -1.32 0.43
CA PRO A 58 -15.51 -1.38 -0.93
C PRO A 58 -14.15 -0.71 -1.06
N ARG A 59 -13.30 -1.26 -1.92
CA ARG A 59 -11.93 -0.77 -2.10
C ARG A 59 -11.94 0.42 -3.02
N LYS A 60 -11.25 1.49 -2.64
CA LYS A 60 -10.90 2.61 -3.52
C LYS A 60 -9.99 2.09 -4.65
N LEU A 61 -10.50 2.05 -5.87
CA LEU A 61 -9.72 1.61 -7.03
C LEU A 61 -8.64 2.63 -7.32
N ILE A 62 -7.53 2.12 -7.84
CA ILE A 62 -6.37 2.88 -8.33
C ILE A 62 -5.78 3.97 -7.40
N SER A 63 -6.26 4.13 -6.17
CA SER A 63 -5.76 5.10 -5.18
C SER A 63 -4.26 4.99 -4.94
N HIS A 64 -3.70 3.79 -5.15
CA HIS A 64 -2.26 3.54 -5.13
C HIS A 64 -1.43 4.27 -6.19
N ILE A 65 -2.04 4.75 -7.27
CA ILE A 65 -1.39 5.62 -8.25
C ILE A 65 -1.26 7.04 -7.66
N PHE A 66 -2.22 7.48 -6.85
CA PHE A 66 -2.21 8.77 -6.16
C PHE A 66 -1.46 8.74 -4.81
N GLY A 67 -0.49 7.82 -4.67
CA GLY A 67 0.27 7.63 -3.43
C GLY A 67 -0.50 6.81 -2.39
N ARG A 68 -0.46 5.48 -2.50
CA ARG A 68 -1.27 4.49 -1.74
C ARG A 68 -1.37 4.72 -0.22
N ASN A 69 -0.34 5.27 0.40
CA ASN A 69 -0.22 5.50 1.84
C ASN A 69 0.00 6.98 2.19
N LYS A 70 -0.09 7.89 1.22
CA LYS A 70 0.04 9.32 1.46
C LYS A 70 -1.27 9.87 2.01
N THR A 71 -1.15 10.77 2.99
CA THR A 71 -2.27 11.49 3.63
C THR A 71 -3.18 12.16 2.61
N ALA A 72 -2.64 12.57 1.47
CA ALA A 72 -3.36 13.10 0.31
C ALA A 72 -4.60 12.27 -0.09
N THR A 73 -4.51 10.94 -0.15
CA THR A 73 -5.64 10.10 -0.58
C THR A 73 -6.83 10.10 0.39
N LYS A 74 -6.61 10.56 1.64
CA LYS A 74 -7.66 10.70 2.66
C LYS A 74 -8.47 11.99 2.50
N LEU A 75 -7.90 13.00 1.84
CA LEU A 75 -8.56 14.30 1.62
C LEU A 75 -9.66 14.23 0.56
N PHE A 76 -9.58 13.24 -0.34
CA PHE A 76 -10.63 13.04 -1.33
C PHE A 76 -11.90 12.47 -0.69
N PRO A 77 -13.08 13.07 -1.00
CA PRO A 77 -14.36 12.48 -0.67
C PRO A 77 -14.53 11.07 -1.23
N SER A 78 -15.42 10.29 -0.62
CA SER A 78 -15.69 8.92 -1.07
C SER A 78 -16.16 8.88 -2.53
N HIS A 79 -17.10 9.73 -2.94
CA HIS A 79 -17.68 9.71 -4.30
C HIS A 79 -16.67 9.96 -5.43
N VAL A 80 -15.49 10.52 -5.14
CA VAL A 80 -14.43 10.73 -6.14
C VAL A 80 -13.80 9.41 -6.57
N TRP A 81 -13.77 8.40 -5.70
CA TRP A 81 -13.17 7.12 -6.00
C TRP A 81 -14.15 6.17 -6.65
N VAL A 82 -13.66 5.40 -7.63
CA VAL A 82 -14.36 4.19 -8.09
C VAL A 82 -14.20 3.10 -7.03
N HIS A 83 -15.29 2.41 -6.70
CA HIS A 83 -15.29 1.39 -5.64
C HIS A 83 -15.62 -0.02 -6.14
N TYR A 84 -14.79 -1.02 -5.83
CA TYR A 84 -15.12 -2.44 -6.04
C TYR A 84 -15.13 -3.20 -4.72
N CYS A 85 -16.05 -4.15 -4.59
CA CYS A 85 -15.99 -5.13 -3.52
C CYS A 85 -14.70 -5.94 -3.58
N ARG A 86 -14.36 -6.66 -2.50
CA ARG A 86 -13.15 -7.50 -2.43
C ARG A 86 -13.05 -8.50 -3.58
N LYS A 87 -14.15 -9.18 -3.91
CA LYS A 87 -14.17 -10.23 -4.95
C LYS A 87 -13.95 -9.65 -6.35
N HIS A 88 -14.60 -8.53 -6.68
CA HIS A 88 -14.44 -7.84 -7.96
C HIS A 88 -13.04 -7.23 -8.13
N TYR A 89 -12.49 -6.61 -7.09
CA TYR A 89 -11.11 -6.14 -7.10
C TYR A 89 -10.12 -7.26 -7.43
N GLN A 90 -10.29 -8.44 -6.82
CA GLN A 90 -9.42 -9.58 -7.08
C GLN A 90 -9.56 -10.12 -8.51
N ARG A 91 -10.79 -10.20 -9.05
CA ARG A 91 -11.04 -10.62 -10.44
C ARG A 91 -10.40 -9.65 -11.43
N ALA A 92 -10.68 -8.36 -11.29
CA ALA A 92 -10.17 -7.34 -12.20
C ALA A 92 -8.63 -7.30 -12.18
N ARG A 93 -8.01 -7.27 -10.99
CA ARG A 93 -6.56 -7.06 -10.88
C ARG A 93 -5.69 -8.27 -11.19
N TYR A 94 -6.08 -9.46 -10.73
CA TYR A 94 -5.19 -10.63 -10.74
C TYR A 94 -5.52 -11.65 -11.82
N ARG A 95 -6.71 -11.59 -12.41
CA ARG A 95 -7.15 -12.56 -13.42
C ARG A 95 -7.20 -11.97 -14.83
N ALA A 96 -7.42 -10.65 -14.97
CA ALA A 96 -7.53 -10.02 -16.28
C ALA A 96 -6.17 -9.61 -16.85
N ARG A 97 -5.82 -10.13 -18.03
CA ARG A 97 -4.65 -9.67 -18.79
C ARG A 97 -4.76 -8.21 -19.23
N ALA A 98 -6.00 -7.71 -19.31
CA ALA A 98 -6.31 -6.35 -19.68
C ALA A 98 -6.21 -5.35 -18.51
N TRP A 99 -5.82 -5.80 -17.30
CA TRP A 99 -5.79 -4.95 -16.11
C TRP A 99 -5.04 -3.62 -16.31
N PRO A 100 -3.85 -3.55 -16.96
CA PRO A 100 -3.17 -2.27 -17.20
C PRO A 100 -4.02 -1.28 -18.00
N PHE A 101 -4.82 -1.74 -18.96
CA PHE A 101 -5.73 -0.90 -19.73
C PHE A 101 -6.91 -0.44 -18.87
N THR A 102 -7.52 -1.37 -18.11
CA THR A 102 -8.55 -1.02 -17.13
C THR A 102 -8.04 -0.03 -16.08
N GLN A 103 -6.75 -0.06 -15.73
CA GLN A 103 -6.15 0.95 -14.85
C GLN A 103 -6.13 2.34 -15.50
N CYS A 104 -5.84 2.45 -16.80
CA CYS A 104 -5.94 3.73 -17.53
C CYS A 104 -7.38 4.24 -17.55
N ASP A 105 -8.35 3.39 -17.87
CA ASP A 105 -9.76 3.78 -17.92
C ASP A 105 -10.26 4.27 -16.55
N LEU A 106 -9.98 3.51 -15.48
CA LEU A 106 -10.31 3.89 -14.11
C LEU A 106 -9.63 5.20 -13.67
N LEU A 107 -8.45 5.49 -14.22
CA LEU A 107 -7.69 6.71 -13.94
C LEU A 107 -8.34 7.91 -14.60
N LEU A 108 -8.77 7.78 -15.86
CA LEU A 108 -9.53 8.82 -16.56
C LEU A 108 -10.87 9.11 -15.86
N ASP A 109 -11.59 8.07 -15.43
CA ASP A 109 -12.84 8.23 -14.66
C ASP A 109 -12.60 8.96 -13.35
N SER A 110 -11.55 8.58 -12.61
CA SER A 110 -11.21 9.23 -11.34
C SER A 110 -10.80 10.69 -11.54
N LEU A 111 -10.06 11.00 -12.61
CA LEU A 111 -9.69 12.37 -12.96
C LEU A 111 -10.92 13.23 -13.29
N ALA A 112 -11.89 12.70 -14.02
CA ALA A 112 -13.15 13.40 -14.29
C ALA A 112 -13.92 13.70 -12.99
N ARG A 113 -14.00 12.73 -12.06
CA ARG A 113 -14.64 12.94 -10.75
C ARG A 113 -13.88 13.95 -9.88
N MET A 114 -12.55 13.92 -9.90
CA MET A 114 -11.69 14.87 -9.18
C MET A 114 -11.84 16.30 -9.72
N GLU A 115 -11.91 16.46 -11.04
CA GLU A 115 -12.12 17.76 -11.68
C GLU A 115 -13.51 18.31 -11.36
N ALA A 116 -14.55 17.47 -11.45
CA ALA A 116 -15.92 17.85 -11.09
C ALA A 116 -16.06 18.21 -9.60
N TRP A 117 -15.32 17.55 -8.71
CA TRP A 117 -15.26 17.90 -7.29
C TRP A 117 -14.57 19.25 -7.04
N GLY A 118 -13.61 19.64 -7.89
CA GLY A 118 -12.98 20.97 -7.85
C GLY A 118 -11.97 21.21 -6.72
N GLY A 119 -11.66 20.21 -5.90
CA GLY A 119 -10.73 20.34 -4.77
C GLY A 119 -9.24 20.17 -5.13
N VAL A 120 -8.93 19.72 -6.33
CA VAL A 120 -7.53 19.57 -6.81
C VAL A 120 -7.13 20.80 -7.63
N GLU A 121 -5.95 21.32 -7.37
CA GLU A 121 -5.36 22.46 -8.07
C GLU A 121 -4.44 22.01 -9.21
N SER A 122 -3.52 21.08 -8.92
CA SER A 122 -2.56 20.55 -9.88
C SER A 122 -2.07 19.17 -9.44
N PHE A 123 -1.20 18.55 -10.24
CA PHE A 123 -0.58 17.26 -9.95
C PHE A 123 0.94 17.33 -10.07
N GLU A 124 1.61 16.49 -9.30
CA GLU A 124 3.02 16.18 -9.43
C GLU A 124 3.19 14.73 -9.88
N VAL A 125 3.84 14.53 -11.02
CA VAL A 125 4.16 13.19 -11.53
C VAL A 125 5.56 12.82 -11.04
N VAL A 126 5.66 11.74 -10.27
CA VAL A 126 6.92 11.26 -9.70
C VAL A 126 7.18 9.81 -10.04
N LEU A 127 8.45 9.42 -10.10
CA LEU A 127 8.84 8.02 -10.20
C LEU A 127 8.61 7.33 -8.85
N ARG A 128 8.15 6.08 -8.87
CA ARG A 128 8.15 5.27 -7.65
C ARG A 128 9.58 4.99 -7.22
N ARG A 129 9.78 4.85 -5.91
CA ARG A 129 11.07 4.51 -5.29
C ARG A 129 11.82 3.37 -6.00
N ARG A 130 11.11 2.31 -6.39
CA ARG A 130 11.69 1.15 -7.09
C ARG A 130 12.30 1.52 -8.45
N GLU A 131 11.68 2.45 -9.16
CA GLU A 131 12.19 2.93 -10.44
C GLU A 131 13.40 3.85 -10.24
N VAL A 132 13.35 4.72 -9.21
CA VAL A 132 14.50 5.57 -8.84
C VAL A 132 15.72 4.71 -8.50
N GLU A 133 15.55 3.67 -7.68
CA GLU A 133 16.61 2.72 -7.31
C GLU A 133 17.18 2.01 -8.56
N ARG A 134 16.32 1.55 -9.48
CA ARG A 134 16.74 0.91 -10.73
C ARG A 134 17.62 1.83 -11.60
N ILE A 135 17.23 3.09 -11.73
CA ILE A 135 17.97 4.08 -12.52
C ILE A 135 19.32 4.41 -11.86
N SER A 136 19.32 4.61 -10.54
CA SER A 136 20.55 4.88 -9.78
C SER A 136 21.57 3.76 -9.92
N SER A 137 21.14 2.49 -9.84
CA SER A 137 22.03 1.33 -10.02
C SER A 137 22.59 1.21 -11.43
N GLN A 138 21.86 1.64 -12.45
CA GLN A 138 22.35 1.65 -13.84
C GLN A 138 23.41 2.75 -14.06
N GLN A 139 23.25 3.91 -13.41
CA GLN A 139 24.20 5.01 -13.51
C GLN A 139 25.51 4.73 -12.78
N SER A 140 25.48 4.05 -11.63
CA SER A 140 26.70 3.67 -10.90
C SER A 140 27.58 2.67 -11.65
N SER A 141 27.00 1.83 -12.51
CA SER A 141 27.73 0.83 -13.30
C SER A 141 28.29 1.40 -14.63
N GLY A 142 27.94 2.63 -14.99
CA GLY A 142 28.32 3.28 -16.25
C GLY A 142 29.57 4.17 -16.19
N VAL A 143 30.16 4.40 -15.00
CA VAL A 143 31.39 5.18 -14.81
C VAL A 143 32.54 4.25 -14.43
N GLY A 144 32.89 3.35 -15.35
CA GLY A 144 34.10 2.54 -15.31
C GLY A 144 35.11 3.02 -16.34
N VAL A 145 35.55 4.28 -16.25
CA VAL A 145 36.76 4.72 -16.98
C VAL A 145 37.95 4.23 -16.18
N GLY A 146 38.72 3.33 -16.79
CA GLY A 146 39.86 2.68 -16.18
C GLY A 146 40.91 3.68 -15.68
N VAL A 147 41.30 3.51 -14.43
CA VAL A 147 42.62 3.88 -13.95
C VAL A 147 43.23 2.62 -13.36
N GLU A 148 44.18 2.04 -14.09
CA GLU A 148 45.02 0.95 -13.63
C GLU A 148 45.81 1.36 -12.38
N GLY A 149 45.74 0.51 -11.36
CA GLY A 149 46.85 0.13 -10.48
C GLY A 149 47.46 1.19 -9.56
N VAL A 150 47.29 1.02 -8.24
CA VAL A 150 48.39 0.64 -7.33
C VAL A 150 47.79 -0.08 -6.11
N ARG A 151 48.25 -1.32 -5.90
CA ARG A 151 48.01 -2.08 -4.67
C ARG A 151 48.84 -1.47 -3.54
N LEU A 152 48.23 -1.05 -2.43
CA LEU A 152 48.95 -0.80 -1.19
C LEU A 152 48.31 -1.56 -0.01
N ARG A 153 49.01 -2.61 0.43
CA ARG A 153 48.79 -3.29 1.71
C ARG A 153 49.48 -2.51 2.83
N LYS A 154 48.75 -2.04 3.85
CA LYS A 154 49.17 -1.92 5.26
C LYS A 154 47.94 -1.46 6.04
N GLY A 155 47.55 -2.02 7.17
CA GLY A 155 48.37 -2.23 8.36
C GLY A 155 47.65 -1.55 9.52
N ARG A 156 47.01 -2.39 10.33
CA ARG A 156 46.20 -2.17 11.53
C ARG A 156 46.86 -1.28 12.61
N ARG A 157 46.07 -0.39 13.25
CA ARG A 157 45.99 0.04 14.69
C ARG A 157 45.73 1.56 14.83
N ALA A 158 44.51 1.95 15.22
CA ALA A 158 44.05 2.27 16.61
C ALA A 158 44.52 3.67 17.04
N VAL A 159 43.63 4.63 17.38
CA VAL A 159 43.04 4.90 18.71
C VAL A 159 41.99 6.01 18.48
N SER A 160 40.68 5.73 18.51
CA SER A 160 39.72 5.86 19.62
C SER A 160 39.44 7.30 20.12
N ILE A 161 38.20 7.77 19.95
CA ILE A 161 37.28 8.22 21.02
C ILE A 161 35.83 7.83 20.62
N SER A 162 35.24 7.03 21.52
CA SER A 162 33.84 6.69 21.88
C SER A 162 32.69 7.43 21.16
N ALA A 163 31.67 6.82 20.54
CA ALA A 163 30.83 5.63 20.81
C ALA A 163 29.73 5.79 21.87
N SER A 164 28.46 5.69 21.43
CA SER A 164 27.39 4.81 21.95
C SER A 164 26.11 5.04 21.12
N ALA A 165 25.74 4.16 20.17
CA ALA A 165 25.08 2.84 20.29
C ALA A 165 23.56 2.99 20.49
N CYS A 166 22.65 2.25 19.85
CA CYS A 166 22.59 0.84 19.44
C CYS A 166 21.39 0.66 18.45
N ALA A 167 21.10 -0.42 17.72
CA ALA A 167 21.63 -1.77 17.47
C ALA A 167 20.90 -2.26 16.18
N SER A 168 21.60 -2.73 15.15
CA SER A 168 22.08 -4.11 14.89
C SER A 168 21.06 -5.00 14.19
N GLY A 169 21.54 -5.61 13.09
CA GLY A 169 20.84 -6.59 12.28
C GLY A 169 21.60 -6.85 10.99
N ASP A 170 22.88 -7.21 11.12
CA ASP A 170 23.76 -7.75 10.07
C ASP A 170 23.18 -9.07 9.50
N ASP A 171 23.22 -9.22 8.18
CA ASP A 171 23.38 -10.51 7.51
C ASP A 171 23.98 -10.25 6.13
N ASP A 172 25.22 -10.72 6.00
CA ASP A 172 26.15 -10.51 4.91
C ASP A 172 25.98 -11.68 3.95
N GLY A 173 25.53 -11.39 2.72
CA GLY A 173 25.28 -12.39 1.69
C GLY A 173 25.77 -11.93 0.33
N GLU A 174 27.09 -11.82 0.20
CA GLU A 174 27.82 -11.71 -1.06
C GLU A 174 27.73 -13.03 -1.82
N TYR A 175 26.86 -13.15 -2.85
CA TYR A 175 26.91 -14.27 -3.81
C TYR A 175 26.45 -13.85 -5.21
N GLY A 176 27.44 -13.84 -6.12
CA GLY A 176 27.44 -14.40 -7.47
C GLY A 176 26.18 -14.30 -8.34
N ALA A 177 26.33 -13.59 -9.45
CA ALA A 177 25.50 -13.75 -10.62
C ALA A 177 25.84 -15.08 -11.31
N GLU A 178 24.94 -16.05 -11.28
CA GLU A 178 24.98 -17.23 -12.15
C GLU A 178 23.55 -17.50 -12.65
N GLU A 179 23.37 -17.39 -13.97
CA GLU A 179 22.18 -17.83 -14.69
C GLU A 179 22.25 -19.36 -14.80
N GLU A 180 21.38 -20.07 -14.09
CA GLU A 180 21.17 -21.50 -14.35
C GLU A 180 19.69 -21.70 -14.72
N GLU A 181 19.49 -21.97 -16.01
CA GLU A 181 18.28 -22.60 -16.54
C GLU A 181 18.34 -24.08 -16.17
N GLU A 182 17.58 -24.51 -15.17
CA GLU A 182 17.41 -25.94 -14.89
C GLU A 182 16.05 -26.43 -15.42
N GLU A 183 16.15 -27.38 -16.35
CA GLU A 183 15.09 -28.18 -16.92
C GLU A 183 14.55 -29.14 -15.85
N GLU A 184 13.24 -29.15 -15.63
CA GLU A 184 12.58 -30.11 -14.73
C GLU A 184 12.46 -31.47 -15.45
N GLU A 185 13.37 -32.40 -15.19
CA GLU A 185 13.15 -33.83 -15.43
C GLU A 185 12.36 -34.44 -14.26
N GLU A 186 11.20 -35.02 -14.58
CA GLU A 186 10.33 -35.73 -13.65
C GLU A 186 10.91 -37.12 -13.34
N GLU A 187 11.36 -37.35 -12.10
CA GLU A 187 11.51 -38.70 -11.57
C GLU A 187 10.65 -38.88 -10.30
N GLU A 188 9.68 -39.81 -10.41
CA GLU A 188 8.87 -40.31 -9.31
C GLU A 188 9.74 -41.02 -8.27
N SER A 189 9.68 -40.55 -7.03
CA SER A 189 10.08 -41.35 -5.87
C SER A 189 9.23 -40.94 -4.67
N SER A 190 8.41 -41.91 -4.22
CA SER A 190 7.56 -41.81 -3.05
C SER A 190 8.39 -41.81 -1.77
N ASP A 191 8.32 -40.76 -0.95
CA ASP A 191 8.52 -40.89 0.50
C ASP A 191 7.83 -39.75 1.28
N ASP A 192 7.21 -40.14 2.39
CA ASP A 192 6.28 -39.36 3.21
C ASP A 192 7.01 -38.33 4.08
N GLY A 193 6.83 -37.04 3.78
CA GLY A 193 7.41 -35.97 4.59
C GLY A 193 6.87 -34.60 4.23
N ARG A 194 5.66 -34.26 4.69
CA ARG A 194 5.06 -32.92 4.53
C ARG A 194 5.85 -31.83 5.28
N LYS A 195 7.00 -31.42 4.72
CA LYS A 195 7.64 -30.14 5.04
C LYS A 195 6.72 -29.03 4.54
N ARG A 196 6.16 -28.23 5.46
CA ARG A 196 5.34 -27.05 5.14
C ARG A 196 6.16 -26.11 4.26
N ARG A 197 5.97 -26.18 2.93
CA ARG A 197 6.55 -25.25 1.96
C ARG A 197 6.24 -23.82 2.43
N GLN A 198 7.26 -23.12 2.92
CA GLN A 198 7.10 -21.72 3.30
C GLN A 198 6.66 -20.95 2.06
N ARG A 199 5.51 -20.25 2.15
CA ARG A 199 4.99 -19.49 1.01
C ARG A 199 6.00 -18.38 0.69
N ARG A 200 6.72 -18.52 -0.42
CA ARG A 200 7.65 -17.50 -0.93
C ARG A 200 6.94 -16.15 -1.00
N LYS A 201 7.60 -15.10 -0.51
CA LYS A 201 7.06 -13.73 -0.58
C LYS A 201 6.86 -13.36 -2.06
N PRO A 202 5.72 -12.80 -2.46
CA PRO A 202 5.49 -12.42 -3.84
C PRO A 202 6.48 -11.31 -4.25
N ARG A 203 7.37 -11.63 -5.20
CA ARG A 203 8.32 -10.67 -5.79
C ARG A 203 7.54 -9.74 -6.73
N ILE A 204 7.46 -8.45 -6.40
CA ILE A 204 6.76 -7.48 -7.25
C ILE A 204 7.63 -7.23 -8.47
N LYS A 205 7.13 -7.57 -9.65
CA LYS A 205 7.81 -7.28 -10.92
C LYS A 205 8.04 -5.76 -11.06
N ALA A 206 9.25 -5.36 -11.44
CA ALA A 206 9.53 -3.98 -11.79
C ALA A 206 8.89 -3.68 -13.15
N CYS A 207 8.30 -2.50 -13.30
CA CYS A 207 7.81 -2.02 -14.58
C CYS A 207 8.57 -0.75 -14.96
N PRO A 208 9.66 -0.88 -15.75
CA PRO A 208 10.48 0.25 -16.16
C PRO A 208 9.61 1.38 -16.75
N VAL A 209 9.94 2.61 -16.40
CA VAL A 209 9.26 3.79 -16.93
C VAL A 209 9.91 4.14 -18.28
N PRO A 210 9.15 4.36 -19.37
CA PRO A 210 9.71 4.82 -20.65
C PRO A 210 10.40 6.18 -20.53
N GLU A 211 11.38 6.46 -21.39
CA GLU A 211 12.14 7.72 -21.35
C GLU A 211 11.24 8.95 -21.49
N TRP A 212 10.29 8.91 -22.41
CA TRP A 212 9.35 10.02 -22.59
C TRP A 212 8.54 10.29 -21.31
N LEU A 213 8.17 9.25 -20.55
CA LEU A 213 7.38 9.41 -19.33
C LEU A 213 8.25 9.91 -18.17
N ARG A 214 9.57 9.63 -18.19
CA ARG A 214 10.53 10.27 -17.27
C ARG A 214 10.62 11.77 -17.53
N ALA A 215 10.68 12.18 -18.79
CA ALA A 215 10.69 13.60 -19.16
C ALA A 215 9.40 14.35 -18.73
N GLU A 216 8.29 13.62 -18.56
CA GLU A 216 7.02 14.17 -18.08
C GLU A 216 6.92 14.28 -16.55
N THR A 217 7.94 13.87 -15.79
CA THR A 217 7.95 14.01 -14.33
C THR A 217 8.10 15.48 -13.90
N GLY A 218 7.50 15.83 -12.76
CA GLY A 218 7.50 17.20 -12.23
C GLY A 218 6.15 17.65 -11.69
N ALA A 219 6.16 18.81 -11.04
CA ALA A 219 4.99 19.43 -10.42
C ALA A 219 4.18 20.31 -11.39
N GLY A 220 3.00 20.74 -10.96
CA GLY A 220 2.20 21.76 -11.65
C GLY A 220 1.39 21.26 -12.85
N LYS A 221 1.27 19.94 -13.05
CA LYS A 221 0.51 19.37 -14.16
C LYS A 221 -0.99 19.59 -13.95
N SER A 222 -1.66 20.10 -14.98
CA SER A 222 -3.12 20.26 -15.06
C SER A 222 -3.83 18.92 -15.31
N PHE A 223 -5.16 18.91 -15.15
CA PHE A 223 -5.99 17.75 -15.50
C PHE A 223 -5.83 17.34 -16.97
N ALA A 224 -5.76 18.31 -17.88
CA ALA A 224 -5.59 18.04 -19.32
C ALA A 224 -4.25 17.35 -19.60
N GLU A 225 -3.17 17.82 -18.98
CA GLU A 225 -1.84 17.20 -19.12
C GLU A 225 -1.81 15.78 -18.54
N ILE A 226 -2.41 15.56 -17.36
CA ILE A 226 -2.48 14.21 -16.79
C ILE A 226 -3.31 13.28 -17.68
N ARG A 227 -4.44 13.73 -18.26
CA ARG A 227 -5.21 12.94 -19.22
C ARG A 227 -4.37 12.57 -20.44
N ALA A 228 -3.67 13.53 -21.03
CA ALA A 228 -2.79 13.31 -22.17
C ALA A 228 -1.68 12.29 -21.85
N ILE A 229 -1.08 12.38 -20.66
CA ILE A 229 -0.10 11.38 -20.18
C ILE A 229 -0.73 10.00 -20.09
N VAL A 230 -1.93 9.87 -19.51
CA VAL A 230 -2.62 8.58 -19.35
C VAL A 230 -3.02 7.96 -20.68
N GLU A 231 -3.50 8.77 -21.62
CA GLU A 231 -3.82 8.35 -22.99
C GLU A 231 -2.58 7.88 -23.73
N ARG A 232 -1.45 8.59 -23.59
CA ARG A 232 -0.17 8.17 -24.16
C ARG A 232 0.34 6.87 -23.53
N ILE A 233 0.22 6.69 -22.21
CA ILE A 233 0.51 5.41 -21.55
C ILE A 233 -0.35 4.29 -22.15
N ARG A 234 -1.64 4.54 -22.39
CA ARG A 234 -2.55 3.54 -22.98
C ARG A 234 -2.13 3.17 -24.41
N ALA A 235 -1.72 4.14 -25.22
CA ALA A 235 -1.20 3.90 -26.57
C ALA A 235 0.05 3.02 -26.53
N ASP A 236 1.02 3.34 -25.68
CA ASP A 236 2.24 2.56 -25.47
C ASP A 236 1.95 1.13 -25.02
N LEU A 237 1.03 0.95 -24.05
CA LEU A 237 0.62 -0.38 -23.59
C LEU A 237 0.00 -1.19 -24.73
N THR A 238 -0.73 -0.53 -25.63
CA THR A 238 -1.37 -1.16 -26.79
C THR A 238 -0.31 -1.62 -27.79
N GLU A 239 0.65 -0.75 -28.12
CA GLU A 239 1.75 -1.08 -29.03
C GLU A 239 2.60 -2.24 -28.48
N GLN A 240 2.98 -2.17 -27.20
CA GLN A 240 3.72 -3.26 -26.54
C GLN A 240 2.93 -4.57 -26.55
N HIS A 241 1.61 -4.52 -26.35
CA HIS A 241 0.77 -5.69 -26.42
C HIS A 241 0.77 -6.30 -27.82
N GLN A 242 0.60 -5.48 -28.87
CA GLN A 242 0.60 -5.92 -30.27
C GLN A 242 1.94 -6.53 -30.67
N ARG A 243 3.05 -5.85 -30.37
CA ARG A 243 4.41 -6.33 -30.65
C ARG A 243 4.67 -7.70 -30.03
N ARG A 244 4.21 -7.91 -28.80
CA ARG A 244 4.31 -9.20 -28.09
C ARG A 244 3.40 -10.28 -28.69
N GLN A 245 2.21 -9.92 -29.18
CA GLN A 245 1.33 -10.88 -29.85
C GLN A 245 1.93 -11.36 -31.19
N MET A 246 2.63 -10.47 -31.92
CA MET A 246 3.33 -10.84 -33.16
C MET A 246 4.57 -11.70 -32.89
N GLN A 247 5.29 -11.47 -31.79
CA GLN A 247 6.51 -12.22 -31.42
C GLN A 247 6.24 -13.57 -30.73
N LYS A 248 4.99 -13.86 -30.35
CA LYS A 248 4.57 -15.09 -29.66
C LYS A 248 4.81 -16.39 -30.44
N THR A 249 5.14 -16.31 -31.71
CA THR A 249 5.48 -17.47 -32.55
C THR A 249 6.84 -18.10 -32.18
N LYS A 250 7.68 -17.41 -31.39
CA LYS A 250 9.05 -17.89 -31.05
C LYS A 250 9.34 -18.11 -29.57
N SER A 251 8.51 -17.66 -28.62
CA SER A 251 8.80 -17.80 -27.18
C SER A 251 7.55 -18.04 -26.34
N LYS A 252 7.55 -19.12 -25.53
CA LYS A 252 6.45 -19.55 -24.64
C LYS A 252 6.27 -18.65 -23.39
N GLY A 253 6.67 -17.38 -23.44
CA GLY A 253 6.59 -16.46 -22.31
C GLY A 253 5.20 -15.87 -22.09
N LYS A 254 4.58 -16.14 -20.92
CA LYS A 254 3.32 -15.51 -20.46
C LYS A 254 3.52 -14.08 -19.96
N GLU A 255 4.46 -13.32 -20.51
CA GLU A 255 4.72 -11.97 -20.04
C GLU A 255 3.59 -11.02 -20.46
N GLN A 256 3.05 -10.31 -19.47
CA GLN A 256 1.96 -9.34 -19.66
C GLN A 256 2.55 -7.94 -19.61
N VAL A 257 1.97 -7.02 -20.38
CA VAL A 257 2.26 -5.59 -20.22
C VAL A 257 1.87 -5.16 -18.80
N LEU A 258 2.57 -4.17 -18.25
CA LEU A 258 2.38 -3.67 -16.90
C LEU A 258 2.28 -2.15 -16.92
N PHE A 259 1.52 -1.58 -15.99
CA PHE A 259 1.43 -0.13 -15.85
C PHE A 259 2.75 0.44 -15.30
N PRO A 260 3.30 1.54 -15.86
CA PRO A 260 4.59 2.11 -15.45
C PRO A 260 4.68 2.45 -13.96
N ASP A 261 5.89 2.37 -13.39
CA ASP A 261 6.15 2.64 -11.97
C ASP A 261 6.22 4.15 -11.64
N ILE A 262 5.07 4.83 -11.78
CA ILE A 262 4.87 6.25 -11.43
C ILE A 262 3.86 6.45 -10.28
N GLU A 263 3.87 7.63 -9.67
CA GLU A 263 2.79 8.17 -8.84
C GLU A 263 2.34 9.53 -9.38
N ILE A 264 1.04 9.83 -9.24
CA ILE A 264 0.43 11.10 -9.63
C ILE A 264 -0.10 11.75 -8.35
N LEU A 265 0.66 12.66 -7.76
CA LEU A 265 0.36 13.23 -6.46
C LEU A 265 -0.47 14.50 -6.63
N PRO A 266 -1.66 14.61 -6.03
CA PRO A 266 -2.48 15.81 -6.13
C PRO A 266 -1.96 16.91 -5.19
N THR A 267 -1.99 18.13 -5.69
CA THR A 267 -1.93 19.36 -4.91
C THR A 267 -3.36 19.84 -4.70
N PHE A 268 -3.79 19.99 -3.45
CA PHE A 268 -5.16 20.41 -3.13
C PHE A 268 -5.26 21.92 -2.98
N ARG A 269 -6.45 22.44 -3.32
CA ARG A 269 -6.80 23.83 -3.03
C ARG A 269 -6.85 24.08 -1.53
N VAL A 270 -6.62 25.33 -1.14
CA VAL A 270 -6.57 25.79 0.26
C VAL A 270 -7.79 25.34 1.06
N TRP A 271 -9.00 25.50 0.52
CA TRP A 271 -10.24 25.15 1.22
C TRP A 271 -10.33 23.68 1.63
N VAL A 272 -9.72 22.76 0.85
CA VAL A 272 -9.68 21.33 1.19
C VAL A 272 -8.80 21.08 2.40
N LEU A 273 -7.67 21.80 2.48
CA LEU A 273 -6.71 21.70 3.58
C LEU A 273 -7.30 22.30 4.87
N GLU A 274 -8.00 23.43 4.76
CA GLU A 274 -8.72 24.06 5.86
C GLU A 274 -9.79 23.13 6.43
N GLN A 275 -10.64 22.56 5.57
CA GLN A 275 -11.67 21.61 5.98
C GLN A 275 -11.09 20.39 6.70
N ALA A 276 -9.97 19.86 6.21
CA ALA A 276 -9.31 18.72 6.85
C ALA A 276 -8.72 19.05 8.23
N ASN A 277 -8.29 20.29 8.45
CA ASN A 277 -7.81 20.76 9.75
C ASN A 277 -8.97 20.89 10.75
N GLU A 278 -10.12 21.42 10.31
CA GLU A 278 -11.32 21.55 11.15
C GLU A 278 -11.85 20.18 11.61
N ASP A 279 -11.92 19.22 10.69
CA ASP A 279 -12.32 17.83 10.99
C ASP A 279 -11.33 17.15 11.97
N GLY A 280 -10.04 17.45 11.83
CA GLY A 280 -8.98 16.97 12.72
C GLY A 280 -9.05 17.56 14.14
N GLU A 281 -9.44 18.82 14.28
CA GLU A 281 -9.57 19.47 15.59
C GLU A 281 -10.85 19.03 16.33
N GLY A 282 -11.95 18.86 15.60
CA GLY A 282 -13.22 18.37 16.14
C GLY A 282 -13.14 16.93 16.69
N THR A 283 -12.32 16.08 16.08
CA THR A 283 -12.06 14.72 16.56
C THR A 283 -11.14 14.70 17.79
N ARG A 284 -10.12 15.55 17.86
CA ARG A 284 -9.24 15.70 19.05
C ARG A 284 -9.96 16.25 20.28
N LYS A 285 -10.88 17.21 20.11
CA LYS A 285 -11.71 17.73 21.22
C LYS A 285 -12.74 16.70 21.73
N LYS A 286 -13.16 15.75 20.89
CA LYS A 286 -14.03 14.63 21.30
C LYS A 286 -13.26 13.52 22.01
N SER A 287 -12.02 13.22 21.63
CA SER A 287 -11.20 12.21 22.31
C SER A 287 -10.63 12.67 23.66
N SER A 288 -10.58 13.99 23.93
CA SER A 288 -10.05 14.52 25.19
C SER A 288 -11.04 14.48 26.38
N ARG A 289 -12.27 13.97 26.18
CA ARG A 289 -13.31 13.91 27.23
C ARG A 289 -13.28 12.65 28.10
N VAL A 290 -12.24 11.81 28.00
CA VAL A 290 -12.00 10.70 28.93
C VAL A 290 -10.62 10.85 29.59
N SER A 291 -10.54 11.71 30.60
CA SER A 291 -9.59 11.54 31.69
C SER A 291 -10.11 12.29 32.91
N ARG A 292 -10.33 11.57 34.01
CA ARG A 292 -10.14 12.02 35.41
C ARG A 292 -10.66 10.96 36.39
N LYS A 293 -9.77 10.04 36.79
CA LYS A 293 -9.76 9.50 38.15
C LYS A 293 -8.36 8.97 38.47
N GLY A 294 -7.70 9.61 39.43
CA GLY A 294 -6.49 9.07 40.07
C GLY A 294 -5.28 10.01 40.15
N ALA A 295 -5.46 11.28 40.52
CA ALA A 295 -4.34 12.06 41.07
C ALA A 295 -4.26 11.76 42.57
N VAL A 296 -3.20 11.08 43.02
CA VAL A 296 -2.87 10.95 44.45
C VAL A 296 -1.76 11.96 44.74
N GLN A 297 -2.03 12.89 45.67
CA GLN A 297 -1.11 13.92 46.11
C GLN A 297 0.08 13.33 46.86
N LYS A 298 1.27 13.87 46.57
CA LYS A 298 2.52 13.65 47.30
C LYS A 298 2.37 14.25 48.70
N VAL A 299 2.51 13.44 49.75
CA VAL A 299 2.72 13.92 51.12
C VAL A 299 4.22 13.84 51.40
N GLN A 300 4.85 15.01 51.59
CA GLN A 300 6.19 15.11 52.17
C GLN A 300 6.09 14.90 53.68
N ARG A 301 6.93 14.01 54.21
CA ARG A 301 7.59 14.15 55.51
C ARG A 301 8.99 13.57 55.41
#